data_AF-A0AAD5DHP1-F1
#
_entry.id   AF-A0AAD5DHP1-F1
#
_cell.length_a   1.000
_cell.length_b   1.000
_cell.length_c   1.000
_cell.angle_alpha   90.00
_cell.angle_beta   90.00
_cell.angle_gamma   90.00
#
_symmetry.space_group_name_H-M   'P 1'
#
loop_
_entity.id
_entity.type
_entity.pdbx_description
1 polymer ?
#
loop_
_entity_poly.entity_id
_entity_poly.type
_entity_poly.pdbx_seq_one_letter_code
_entity_poly.pdbx_strand_id
1 'polypeptide(L)'
;MRAWLSCASRPTFTQLLCPPAPGGRAAVSAQRFSVAATMTLPQQGSGQQQQRGQQQGQQRQRLSTWDGNASQEELMLKDECILVDEQDRITGHANKYQSHRFEEGQPRGLLHRAFSVFLFNSENKLLLQQRAASKITFPKVWTNTCCSHPLHGYSPTEVDNDADIAAGSTPGAKRAAVRKLLHELGIPLQQLPLDSFKYLTRLHYCAADTGTWGPAAEWGEHEMDYILFVRADVTLQPNDEEVMDTKYVTLPELRQMMHPSSGLLWSPWFRIIAENFLEGWWENLDETLSTDKHVDTQTIHRIVT
;
A
#
# COMPACT_ATOMS: atom_id res chain seq x y z
N MET A 1 27.16 -36.19 -22.55
CA MET A 1 25.96 -36.95 -23.02
C MET A 1 24.95 -36.86 -21.88
N ARG A 2 23.76 -36.26 -22.09
CA ARG A 2 22.47 -36.96 -22.34
C ARG A 2 22.21 -38.13 -21.37
N ALA A 3 21.07 -38.31 -20.71
CA ALA A 3 19.78 -37.59 -20.61
C ALA A 3 18.84 -38.41 -19.67
N TRP A 4 17.55 -38.01 -19.58
CA TRP A 4 16.41 -38.64 -18.86
C TRP A 4 16.44 -38.44 -17.34
N LEU A 5 15.37 -38.09 -16.60
CA LEU A 5 14.01 -37.53 -16.87
C LEU A 5 13.81 -36.35 -15.86
N SER A 6 12.95 -35.34 -15.98
CA SER A 6 11.63 -35.10 -16.61
C SER A 6 10.38 -35.44 -15.76
N CYS A 7 9.62 -34.37 -15.49
CA CYS A 7 8.17 -34.30 -15.21
C CYS A 7 7.65 -34.42 -13.77
N ALA A 8 7.46 -33.26 -13.14
CA ALA A 8 6.24 -32.94 -12.38
C ALA A 8 5.94 -31.44 -12.58
N SER A 9 4.95 -31.14 -13.42
CA SER A 9 4.51 -29.77 -13.71
C SER A 9 3.92 -29.12 -12.45
N ARG A 10 4.50 -27.99 -12.01
CA ARG A 10 3.87 -27.13 -11.00
C ARG A 10 2.53 -26.62 -11.55
N PRO A 11 1.41 -26.74 -10.84
CA PRO A 11 0.16 -26.09 -11.24
C PRO A 11 0.29 -24.59 -10.97
N THR A 12 0.54 -23.80 -12.02
CA THR A 12 0.38 -22.35 -11.96
C THR A 12 -1.10 -22.01 -11.85
N PHE A 13 -1.55 -21.68 -10.64
CA PHE A 13 -2.94 -21.37 -10.33
C PHE A 13 -3.29 -19.92 -10.73
N THR A 14 -3.15 -19.59 -12.01
CA THR A 14 -3.34 -18.25 -12.56
C THR A 14 -4.83 -17.93 -12.79
N GLN A 15 -5.62 -17.90 -11.71
CA GLN A 15 -7.03 -17.42 -11.71
C GLN A 15 -7.40 -16.72 -10.39
N LEU A 16 -6.76 -15.57 -10.12
CA LEU A 16 -7.19 -14.56 -9.13
C LEU A 16 -6.87 -13.12 -9.61
N LEU A 17 -6.69 -12.95 -10.93
CA LEU A 17 -6.09 -11.76 -11.54
C LEU A 17 -7.08 -11.10 -12.50
N CYS A 18 -6.93 -9.78 -12.65
CA CYS A 18 -7.93 -8.86 -13.19
C CYS A 18 -8.43 -9.27 -14.59
N PRO A 19 -9.74 -9.15 -14.91
CA PRO A 19 -10.22 -9.39 -16.26
C PRO A 19 -9.58 -8.38 -17.25
N PRO A 20 -9.23 -8.81 -18.48
CA PRO A 20 -8.65 -7.93 -19.48
C PRO A 20 -9.67 -6.89 -19.96
N ALA A 21 -9.20 -5.66 -20.18
CA ALA A 21 -10.04 -4.57 -20.67
C ALA A 21 -10.64 -4.88 -22.07
N PRO A 22 -11.93 -4.59 -22.32
CA PRO A 22 -12.56 -4.84 -23.62
C PRO A 22 -12.02 -3.88 -24.69
N GLY A 23 -11.22 -4.41 -25.62
CA GLY A 23 -10.76 -3.67 -26.78
C GLY A 23 -11.88 -3.45 -27.80
N GLY A 24 -12.31 -2.19 -27.98
CA GLY A 24 -13.33 -1.82 -28.96
C GLY A 24 -13.10 -0.42 -29.55
N ARG A 25 -12.45 -0.35 -30.72
CA ARG A 25 -12.43 0.88 -31.52
C ARG A 25 -13.69 0.97 -32.37
N ALA A 26 -14.49 2.01 -32.16
CA ALA A 26 -15.45 2.51 -33.15
C ALA A 26 -15.35 4.04 -33.22
N ALA A 27 -14.88 4.56 -34.36
CA ALA A 27 -14.81 6.00 -34.58
C ALA A 27 -16.13 6.50 -35.17
N VAL A 28 -16.72 7.55 -34.60
CA VAL A 28 -17.88 8.24 -35.18
C VAL A 28 -17.64 9.76 -35.23
N SER A 29 -17.48 10.22 -36.47
CA SER A 29 -17.70 11.56 -37.02
C SER A 29 -18.07 12.71 -36.06
N ALA A 30 -17.24 13.75 -36.05
CA ALA A 30 -17.61 15.06 -35.52
C ALA A 30 -18.51 15.82 -36.50
N GLN A 31 -19.59 16.42 -36.00
CA GLN A 31 -20.35 17.46 -36.73
C GLN A 31 -20.32 18.78 -35.96
N ARG A 32 -20.00 19.85 -36.69
CA ARG A 32 -19.90 21.22 -36.18
C ARG A 32 -21.28 21.86 -36.18
N PHE A 33 -21.62 22.58 -35.11
CA PHE A 33 -22.57 23.69 -35.20
C PHE A 33 -21.91 24.98 -34.70
N SER A 34 -21.92 25.98 -35.59
CA SER A 34 -21.47 27.34 -35.33
C SER A 34 -22.69 28.23 -35.23
N VAL A 35 -22.83 28.97 -34.14
CA VAL A 35 -23.74 30.13 -34.08
C VAL A 35 -22.96 31.27 -33.42
N ALA A 36 -22.64 32.28 -34.21
CA ALA A 36 -22.09 33.54 -33.72
C ALA A 36 -23.23 34.49 -33.36
N ALA A 37 -23.15 35.15 -32.20
CA ALA A 37 -24.04 36.24 -31.82
C ALA A 37 -23.20 37.40 -31.28
N THR A 38 -22.96 38.39 -32.13
CA THR A 38 -22.24 39.62 -31.80
C THR A 38 -23.20 40.62 -31.16
N MET A 39 -22.93 41.10 -29.95
CA MET A 39 -23.50 42.37 -29.45
C MET A 39 -22.46 43.20 -28.70
N THR A 40 -22.61 44.51 -28.81
CA THR A 40 -21.56 45.52 -28.62
C THR A 40 -21.57 46.16 -27.23
N LEU A 41 -20.39 46.54 -26.75
CA LEU A 41 -20.19 47.36 -25.54
C LEU A 41 -20.53 48.84 -25.77
N PRO A 42 -20.90 49.58 -24.72
CA PRO A 42 -20.57 50.99 -24.57
C PRO A 42 -19.52 51.26 -23.48
N GLN A 43 -18.70 52.28 -23.71
CA GLN A 43 -17.80 52.93 -22.77
C GLN A 43 -18.61 53.85 -21.81
N GLN A 44 -18.12 54.50 -20.73
CA GLN A 44 -16.80 54.65 -20.08
C GLN A 44 -17.06 55.15 -18.64
N GLY A 45 -16.10 55.03 -17.71
CA GLY A 45 -16.23 55.63 -16.37
C GLY A 45 -14.93 55.60 -15.57
N SER A 46 -14.30 56.76 -15.39
CA SER A 46 -13.00 56.92 -14.73
C SER A 46 -13.13 57.28 -13.24
N GLY A 47 -12.27 56.72 -12.37
CA GLY A 47 -12.16 57.14 -10.97
C GLY A 47 -11.17 56.30 -10.18
N GLN A 48 -10.09 56.91 -9.68
CA GLN A 48 -9.02 56.23 -8.94
C GLN A 48 -9.44 55.90 -7.50
N GLN A 49 -8.97 54.76 -6.97
CA GLN A 49 -8.22 54.77 -5.71
C GLN A 49 -7.38 53.48 -5.55
N GLN A 50 -6.18 53.65 -5.00
CA GLN A 50 -5.12 52.64 -4.93
C GLN A 50 -5.20 51.81 -3.63
N GLN A 51 -4.30 50.81 -3.54
CA GLN A 51 -3.96 50.05 -2.32
C GLN A 51 -4.97 49.00 -1.86
N ARG A 52 -5.06 47.90 -2.62
CA ARG A 52 -5.20 46.56 -2.02
C ARG A 52 -3.89 45.80 -2.22
N GLY A 53 -3.15 45.60 -1.13
CA GLY A 53 -1.95 44.77 -1.15
C GLY A 53 -2.32 43.33 -1.50
N GLN A 54 -1.56 42.72 -2.41
CA GLN A 54 -1.70 41.29 -2.72
C GLN A 54 -1.13 40.45 -1.58
N GLN A 55 -1.90 40.29 -0.51
CA GLN A 55 -1.71 39.15 0.39
C GLN A 55 -2.22 37.90 -0.33
N GLN A 56 -1.35 37.29 -1.13
CA GLN A 56 -1.55 35.88 -1.52
C GLN A 56 -1.40 35.05 -0.25
N GLY A 57 -2.53 34.73 0.37
CA GLY A 57 -2.57 33.86 1.53
C GLY A 57 -2.13 32.45 1.14
N GLN A 58 -0.87 32.12 1.40
CA GLN A 58 -0.49 30.73 1.60
C GLN A 58 -1.26 30.21 2.81
N GLN A 59 -2.38 29.52 2.56
CA GLN A 59 -3.03 28.73 3.60
C GLN A 59 -2.05 27.63 4.01
N ARG A 60 -1.30 27.90 5.09
CA ARG A 60 -0.41 26.94 5.72
C ARG A 60 -1.28 25.80 6.23
N GLN A 61 -1.35 24.70 5.47
CA GLN A 61 -2.12 23.51 5.86
C GLN A 61 -1.71 23.12 7.29
N ARG A 62 -2.71 23.06 8.18
CA ARG A 62 -2.48 22.80 9.60
C ARG A 62 -2.28 21.31 9.77
N LEU A 63 -1.02 20.88 9.74
CA LEU A 63 -0.65 19.48 9.99
C LEU A 63 -1.23 19.02 11.33
N SER A 64 -1.88 17.86 11.33
CA SER A 64 -2.43 17.20 12.51
C SER A 64 -1.47 16.12 13.01
N THR A 65 -1.70 15.65 14.24
CA THR A 65 -1.16 14.36 14.70
C THR A 65 -2.25 13.32 14.54
N TRP A 66 -1.91 12.14 14.03
CA TRP A 66 -2.86 11.04 13.88
C TRP A 66 -3.14 10.40 15.24
N ASP A 67 -4.41 10.20 15.56
CA ASP A 67 -4.90 9.82 16.90
C ASP A 67 -5.64 8.48 16.95
N GLY A 68 -6.00 7.89 15.80
CA GLY A 68 -6.62 6.56 15.69
C GLY A 68 -8.04 6.41 16.25
N ASN A 69 -8.53 7.39 17.01
CA ASN A 69 -9.84 7.38 17.65
C ASN A 69 -10.97 7.70 16.65
N ALA A 70 -11.19 6.80 15.70
CA ALA A 70 -12.28 6.87 14.72
C ALA A 70 -12.61 5.46 14.22
N SER A 71 -13.86 5.23 13.81
CA SER A 71 -14.28 3.96 13.21
C SER A 71 -13.56 3.70 11.87
N GLN A 72 -13.55 2.44 11.43
CA GLN A 72 -12.97 2.07 10.12
C GLN A 72 -13.56 2.91 8.97
N GLU A 73 -14.87 3.19 8.96
CA GLU A 73 -15.53 4.01 7.94
C GLU A 73 -15.08 5.47 7.97
N GLU A 74 -14.92 6.07 9.15
CA GLU A 74 -14.41 7.44 9.31
C GLU A 74 -12.94 7.54 8.90
N LEU A 75 -12.11 6.54 9.26
CA LEU A 75 -10.72 6.46 8.83
C LEU A 75 -10.59 6.34 7.30
N MET A 76 -11.53 5.67 6.62
CA MET A 76 -11.54 5.60 5.15
C MET A 76 -11.72 6.97 4.48
N LEU A 77 -12.38 7.92 5.14
CA LEU A 77 -12.63 9.26 4.62
C LEU A 77 -11.63 10.31 5.16
N LYS A 78 -11.05 10.08 6.35
CA LYS A 78 -10.12 11.00 7.05
C LYS A 78 -8.65 10.79 6.66
N ASP A 79 -8.22 9.55 6.42
CA ASP A 79 -6.82 9.26 6.13
C ASP A 79 -6.51 9.45 4.64
N GLU A 80 -5.61 10.39 4.35
CA GLU A 80 -5.14 10.73 3.00
C GLU A 80 -3.91 9.88 2.63
N CYS A 81 -4.09 8.96 1.68
CA CYS A 81 -3.00 8.19 1.06
C CYS A 81 -2.18 9.07 0.11
N ILE A 82 -0.88 8.80 0.02
CA ILE A 82 0.04 9.47 -0.91
C ILE A 82 -0.08 8.82 -2.29
N LEU A 83 -0.59 9.56 -3.28
CA LEU A 83 -0.70 9.07 -4.67
C LEU A 83 0.65 9.19 -5.38
N VAL A 84 0.98 8.20 -6.22
CA VAL A 84 2.24 8.17 -6.98
C VAL A 84 2.07 7.76 -8.44
N ASP A 85 3.08 8.09 -9.25
CA ASP A 85 3.28 7.50 -10.57
C ASP A 85 3.91 6.11 -10.47
N GLU A 86 4.00 5.40 -11.60
CA GLU A 86 4.60 4.07 -11.63
C GLU A 86 6.11 4.04 -11.33
N GLN A 87 6.79 5.18 -11.19
CA GLN A 87 8.18 5.29 -10.75
C GLN A 87 8.28 5.80 -9.30
N ASP A 88 7.18 5.72 -8.54
CA ASP A 88 7.10 6.10 -7.14
C ASP A 88 7.31 7.60 -6.88
N ARG A 89 7.03 8.47 -7.87
CA ARG A 89 7.03 9.93 -7.67
C ARG A 89 5.65 10.40 -7.23
N ILE A 90 5.61 11.31 -6.26
CA ILE A 90 4.34 11.83 -5.73
C ILE A 90 3.59 12.62 -6.80
N THR A 91 2.33 12.23 -7.05
CA THR A 91 1.41 12.89 -7.98
C THR A 91 0.30 13.66 -7.26
N GLY A 92 0.04 13.36 -5.99
CA GLY A 92 -0.96 14.03 -5.16
C GLY A 92 -1.27 13.25 -3.88
N HIS A 93 -2.49 13.43 -3.37
CA HIS A 93 -3.06 12.63 -2.30
C HIS A 93 -4.57 12.43 -2.55
N ALA A 94 -5.13 11.37 -1.97
CA ALA A 94 -6.57 11.13 -1.91
C ALA A 94 -6.91 10.30 -0.67
N ASN A 95 -8.15 10.34 -0.20
CA ASN A 95 -8.54 9.53 0.95
C ASN A 95 -8.54 8.02 0.62
N LYS A 96 -8.38 7.20 1.66
CA LYS A 96 -8.36 5.73 1.53
C LYS A 96 -9.55 5.19 0.74
N TYR A 97 -10.76 5.72 0.94
CA TYR A 97 -11.95 5.35 0.15
C TYR A 97 -11.64 5.46 -1.35
N GLN A 98 -11.22 6.62 -1.82
CA GLN A 98 -10.91 6.86 -3.24
C GLN A 98 -9.73 6.02 -3.74
N SER A 99 -8.72 5.79 -2.89
CA SER A 99 -7.56 4.97 -3.27
C SER A 99 -7.90 3.51 -3.55
N HIS A 100 -8.79 2.91 -2.74
CA HIS A 100 -9.11 1.48 -2.81
C HIS A 100 -10.38 1.16 -3.63
N ARG A 101 -11.12 2.19 -4.04
CA ARG A 101 -12.37 2.06 -4.81
C ARG A 101 -12.08 1.73 -6.27
N PHE A 102 -12.68 0.65 -6.78
CA PHE A 102 -12.56 0.24 -8.18
C PHE A 102 -13.86 0.61 -8.91
N GLU A 103 -13.76 1.40 -9.97
CA GLU A 103 -14.91 1.95 -10.71
C GLU A 103 -14.75 1.75 -12.23
N GLU A 104 -15.81 1.94 -13.02
CA GLU A 104 -15.77 1.72 -14.49
C GLU A 104 -14.69 2.57 -15.19
N GLY A 105 -14.52 3.82 -14.78
CA GLY A 105 -13.46 4.71 -15.27
C GLY A 105 -12.08 4.44 -14.65
N GLN A 106 -12.01 3.62 -13.61
CA GLN A 106 -10.80 3.35 -12.83
C GLN A 106 -10.80 1.91 -12.26
N PRO A 107 -10.65 0.88 -13.11
CA PRO A 107 -10.83 -0.53 -12.73
C PRO A 107 -9.68 -1.12 -11.89
N ARG A 108 -8.77 -0.26 -11.39
CA ARG A 108 -7.62 -0.60 -10.55
C ARG A 108 -7.43 0.39 -9.39
N GLY A 109 -8.40 1.25 -9.07
CA GLY A 109 -8.20 2.30 -8.05
C GLY A 109 -7.06 3.27 -8.39
N LEU A 110 -6.66 4.10 -7.42
CA LEU A 110 -5.54 5.05 -7.56
C LEU A 110 -4.24 4.40 -7.06
N LEU A 111 -3.18 4.46 -7.85
CA LEU A 111 -1.86 4.01 -7.41
C LEU A 111 -1.36 4.89 -6.25
N HIS A 112 -1.07 4.28 -5.12
CA HIS A 112 -0.66 4.97 -3.89
C HIS A 112 0.44 4.22 -3.15
N ARG A 113 1.18 4.90 -2.27
CA ARG A 113 2.22 4.25 -1.44
C ARG A 113 1.61 3.43 -0.32
N ALA A 114 2.25 2.31 -0.04
CA ALA A 114 1.96 1.42 1.07
C ALA A 114 3.25 0.90 1.70
N PHE A 115 3.12 0.15 2.78
CA PHE A 115 4.22 -0.63 3.36
C PHE A 115 3.70 -1.99 3.87
N SER A 116 4.59 -2.98 3.85
CA SER A 116 4.40 -4.32 4.40
C SER A 116 5.49 -4.63 5.42
N VAL A 117 5.10 -4.74 6.69
CA VAL A 117 6.00 -5.08 7.80
C VAL A 117 6.13 -6.59 7.96
N PHE A 118 7.38 -7.05 8.12
CA PHE A 118 7.75 -8.40 8.53
C PHE A 118 8.53 -8.32 9.84
N LEU A 119 7.85 -8.57 10.97
CA LEU A 119 8.43 -8.58 12.31
C LEU A 119 8.82 -10.00 12.69
N PHE A 120 10.09 -10.17 13.04
CA PHE A 120 10.62 -11.43 13.58
C PHE A 120 10.86 -11.29 15.09
N ASN A 121 10.62 -12.35 15.85
CA ASN A 121 11.06 -12.41 17.26
C ASN A 121 12.54 -12.84 17.37
N SER A 122 13.10 -12.93 18.58
CA SER A 122 14.47 -13.39 18.81
C SER A 122 14.73 -14.85 18.39
N GLU A 123 13.68 -15.67 18.25
CA GLU A 123 13.76 -17.03 17.70
C GLU A 123 13.67 -17.07 16.16
N ASN A 124 13.72 -15.91 15.50
CA ASN A 124 13.54 -15.74 14.05
C ASN A 124 12.18 -16.27 13.54
N LYS A 125 11.13 -16.27 14.36
CA LYS A 125 9.75 -16.56 13.93
C LYS A 125 9.08 -15.28 13.43
N LEU A 126 8.45 -15.34 12.26
CA LEU A 126 7.67 -14.22 11.70
C LEU A 126 6.32 -14.10 12.41
N LEU A 127 5.95 -12.89 12.82
CA LEU A 127 4.62 -12.56 13.30
C LEU A 127 3.67 -12.37 12.10
N LEU A 128 2.67 -13.24 11.99
CA LEU A 128 1.54 -13.09 11.09
C LEU A 128 0.33 -12.51 11.82
N GLN A 129 -0.56 -11.85 11.09
CA GLN A 129 -1.90 -11.51 11.56
C GLN A 129 -2.99 -12.09 10.65
N GLN A 130 -4.15 -12.36 11.21
CA GLN A 130 -5.39 -12.57 10.47
C GLN A 130 -6.22 -11.30 10.53
N ARG A 131 -6.53 -10.71 9.37
CA ARG A 131 -7.33 -9.48 9.25
C ARG A 131 -8.72 -9.68 9.84
N ALA A 132 -9.20 -8.72 10.64
CA ALA A 132 -10.53 -8.80 11.24
C ALA A 132 -11.67 -8.92 10.21
N ALA A 133 -12.81 -9.43 10.66
CA ALA A 133 -14.01 -9.57 9.82
C ALA A 133 -14.64 -8.21 9.41
N SER A 134 -14.29 -7.14 10.12
CA SER A 134 -14.69 -5.74 9.90
C SER A 134 -13.90 -5.02 8.80
N LYS A 135 -12.83 -5.61 8.28
CA LYS A 135 -12.01 -4.98 7.21
C LYS A 135 -12.79 -4.94 5.89
N ILE A 136 -12.83 -3.77 5.25
CA ILE A 136 -13.50 -3.56 3.95
C ILE A 136 -12.81 -4.34 2.83
N THR A 137 -11.47 -4.30 2.79
CA THR A 137 -10.64 -5.09 1.86
C THR A 137 -10.10 -6.34 2.57
N PHE A 138 -10.22 -7.49 1.92
CA PHE A 138 -9.67 -8.78 2.35
C PHE A 138 -9.90 -9.13 3.84
N PRO A 139 -11.15 -9.12 4.35
CA PRO A 139 -11.45 -9.61 5.69
C PRO A 139 -11.08 -11.09 5.86
N LYS A 140 -10.68 -11.47 7.08
CA LYS A 140 -10.39 -12.86 7.50
C LYS A 140 -9.21 -13.56 6.80
N VAL A 141 -8.48 -12.90 5.91
CA VAL A 141 -7.27 -13.48 5.31
C VAL A 141 -6.07 -13.34 6.26
N TRP A 142 -5.18 -14.34 6.23
CA TRP A 142 -3.87 -14.27 6.84
C TRP A 142 -2.91 -13.42 5.99
N THR A 143 -2.00 -12.71 6.64
CA THR A 143 -1.03 -11.81 6.01
C THR A 143 0.21 -11.64 6.89
N ASN A 144 1.21 -10.87 6.45
CA ASN A 144 2.37 -10.49 7.25
C ASN A 144 1.97 -9.59 8.44
N THR A 145 2.95 -9.10 9.20
CA THR A 145 2.73 -8.48 10.51
C THR A 145 1.78 -7.29 10.47
N CYS A 146 1.94 -6.37 9.52
CA CYS A 146 1.09 -5.19 9.37
C CYS A 146 1.26 -4.63 7.95
N CYS A 147 0.15 -4.23 7.32
CA CYS A 147 0.12 -3.59 6.01
C CYS A 147 -0.77 -2.36 6.05
N SER A 148 -0.21 -1.20 5.71
CA SER A 148 -0.99 0.05 5.62
C SER A 148 -0.22 1.13 4.85
N HIS A 149 -0.65 2.38 5.04
CA HIS A 149 -0.27 3.51 4.19
C HIS A 149 0.47 4.58 4.99
N PRO A 150 1.59 5.14 4.47
CA PRO A 150 2.09 6.43 4.91
C PRO A 150 1.12 7.52 4.49
N LEU A 151 0.79 8.42 5.43
CA LEU A 151 -0.28 9.40 5.26
C LEU A 151 0.24 10.80 4.92
N HIS A 152 -0.46 11.47 4.01
CA HIS A 152 -0.29 12.89 3.72
C HIS A 152 -0.91 13.76 4.84
N GLY A 153 -0.36 14.96 5.06
CA GLY A 153 -0.98 15.97 5.94
C GLY A 153 -0.71 15.85 7.45
N TYR A 154 0.06 14.86 7.89
CA TYR A 154 0.37 14.64 9.32
C TYR A 154 1.77 15.15 9.73
N SER A 155 1.94 15.41 11.03
CA SER A 155 3.19 15.77 11.69
C SER A 155 3.46 14.85 12.90
N PRO A 156 4.64 14.20 13.01
CA PRO A 156 5.75 14.21 12.04
C PRO A 156 5.36 13.61 10.67
N THR A 157 5.98 14.10 9.60
CA THR A 157 5.59 13.73 8.22
C THR A 157 5.83 12.25 7.93
N GLU A 158 4.90 11.59 7.24
CA GLU A 158 5.06 10.22 6.73
C GLU A 158 5.43 10.20 5.24
N VAL A 159 5.60 11.37 4.63
CA VAL A 159 5.95 11.52 3.21
C VAL A 159 7.47 11.39 3.04
N ASP A 160 7.90 10.28 2.44
CA ASP A 160 9.27 10.09 1.95
C ASP A 160 9.49 10.81 0.61
N ASN A 161 10.66 11.42 0.44
CA ASN A 161 11.07 12.07 -0.81
C ASN A 161 12.08 11.22 -1.60
N ASP A 162 12.37 11.59 -2.85
CA ASP A 162 13.27 10.85 -3.75
C ASP A 162 14.65 10.55 -3.13
N ALA A 163 15.20 11.45 -2.29
CA ALA A 163 16.47 11.22 -1.60
C ALA A 163 16.33 10.24 -0.42
N ASP A 164 15.21 10.27 0.31
CA ASP A 164 14.93 9.32 1.40
C ASP A 164 14.87 7.88 0.86
N ILE A 165 14.27 7.72 -0.32
CA ILE A 165 14.10 6.47 -1.06
C ILE A 165 15.43 6.02 -1.66
N ALA A 166 16.17 6.91 -2.35
CA ALA A 166 17.47 6.60 -2.93
C ALA A 166 18.49 6.13 -1.88
N ALA A 167 18.39 6.67 -0.66
CA ALA A 167 19.20 6.27 0.50
C ALA A 167 18.69 5.02 1.23
N GLY A 168 17.55 4.43 0.85
CA GLY A 168 16.93 3.29 1.55
C GLY A 168 16.51 3.61 3.00
N SER A 169 16.41 4.90 3.33
CA SER A 169 16.20 5.37 4.69
C SER A 169 14.72 5.36 5.10
N THR A 170 13.84 5.72 4.16
CA THR A 170 12.36 5.67 4.22
C THR A 170 11.76 6.02 5.61
N PRO A 171 12.18 7.13 6.26
CA PRO A 171 11.77 7.45 7.61
C PRO A 171 10.26 7.75 7.73
N GLY A 172 9.59 8.14 6.64
CA GLY A 172 8.16 8.35 6.56
C GLY A 172 7.37 7.04 6.61
N ALA A 173 7.67 6.10 5.73
CA ALA A 173 7.09 4.74 5.76
C ALA A 173 7.36 4.03 7.10
N LYS A 174 8.55 4.20 7.68
CA LYS A 174 8.89 3.64 9.01
C LYS A 174 8.07 4.24 10.14
N ARG A 175 7.77 5.56 10.09
CA ARG A 175 6.85 6.20 11.05
C ARG A 175 5.42 5.66 10.92
N ALA A 176 4.95 5.51 9.69
CA ALA A 176 3.64 4.94 9.40
C ALA A 176 3.52 3.48 9.88
N ALA A 177 4.57 2.67 9.68
CA ALA A 177 4.68 1.32 10.20
C ALA A 177 4.60 1.28 11.73
N VAL A 178 5.41 2.07 12.44
CA VAL A 178 5.37 2.16 13.91
C VAL A 178 3.99 2.61 14.42
N ARG A 179 3.37 3.61 13.78
CA ARG A 179 2.01 4.07 14.09
C ARG A 179 0.97 2.96 13.95
N LYS A 180 1.02 2.18 12.86
CA LYS A 180 0.03 1.11 12.61
C LYS A 180 0.32 -0.18 13.36
N LEU A 181 1.56 -0.48 13.71
CA LEU A 181 1.91 -1.57 14.65
C LEU A 181 1.38 -1.28 16.07
N LEU A 182 1.39 -0.01 16.51
CA LEU A 182 0.67 0.38 17.72
C LEU A 182 -0.85 0.24 17.56
N HIS A 183 -1.42 0.69 16.44
CA HIS A 183 -2.88 0.69 16.25
C HIS A 183 -3.51 -0.70 16.04
N GLU A 184 -2.87 -1.58 15.25
CA GLU A 184 -3.41 -2.91 14.92
C GLU A 184 -3.05 -3.96 15.96
N LEU A 185 -1.81 -3.92 16.47
CA LEU A 185 -1.23 -4.97 17.32
C LEU A 185 -0.94 -4.50 18.75
N GLY A 186 -1.21 -3.23 19.09
CA GLY A 186 -0.98 -2.69 20.43
C GLY A 186 0.48 -2.58 20.83
N ILE A 187 1.43 -2.68 19.89
CA ILE A 187 2.85 -2.74 20.20
C ILE A 187 3.34 -1.35 20.68
N PRO A 188 3.89 -1.22 21.91
CA PRO A 188 4.37 0.04 22.42
C PRO A 188 5.51 0.63 21.57
N LEU A 189 5.43 1.93 21.27
CA LEU A 189 6.38 2.65 20.40
C LEU A 189 7.85 2.47 20.82
N GLN A 190 8.11 2.29 22.12
CA GLN A 190 9.45 2.12 22.68
C GLN A 190 10.09 0.77 22.34
N GLN A 191 9.29 -0.24 21.95
CA GLN A 191 9.79 -1.55 21.51
C GLN A 191 10.21 -1.56 20.02
N LEU A 192 9.83 -0.52 19.26
CA LEU A 192 10.06 -0.42 17.82
C LEU A 192 10.69 0.93 17.41
N PRO A 193 11.97 1.20 17.77
CA PRO A 193 12.72 2.35 17.26
C PRO A 193 12.76 2.39 15.72
N LEU A 194 12.69 3.58 15.12
CA LEU A 194 12.64 3.75 13.66
C LEU A 194 13.88 3.19 12.94
N ASP A 195 15.03 3.23 13.59
CA ASP A 195 16.32 2.69 13.10
C ASP A 195 16.41 1.16 13.18
N SER A 196 15.53 0.49 13.92
CA SER A 196 15.41 -0.97 13.90
C SER A 196 14.74 -1.52 12.62
N PHE A 197 14.08 -0.66 11.84
CA PHE A 197 13.42 -1.05 10.59
C PHE A 197 14.38 -0.99 9.41
N LYS A 198 14.53 -2.13 8.76
CA LYS A 198 15.26 -2.32 7.52
C LYS A 198 14.30 -2.23 6.33
N TYR A 199 14.47 -1.23 5.48
CA TYR A 199 13.83 -1.24 4.15
C TYR A 199 14.59 -2.22 3.24
N LEU A 200 13.86 -3.02 2.47
CA LEU A 200 14.45 -3.94 1.49
C LEU A 200 14.22 -3.49 0.05
N THR A 201 12.96 -3.36 -0.39
CA THR A 201 12.66 -3.04 -1.80
C THR A 201 11.22 -2.51 -1.96
N ARG A 202 10.81 -2.19 -3.19
CA ARG A 202 9.44 -1.78 -3.57
C ARG A 202 8.78 -2.77 -4.51
N LEU A 203 7.54 -3.13 -4.22
CA LEU A 203 6.67 -3.89 -5.12
C LEU A 203 5.58 -2.97 -5.67
N HIS A 204 5.36 -3.01 -6.98
CA HIS A 204 4.17 -2.41 -7.60
C HIS A 204 3.21 -3.54 -7.96
N TYR A 205 2.07 -3.62 -7.27
CA TYR A 205 1.07 -4.66 -7.48
C TYR A 205 -0.36 -4.09 -7.51
N CYS A 206 -1.30 -4.86 -8.06
CA CYS A 206 -2.72 -4.54 -8.07
C CYS A 206 -3.51 -5.83 -7.79
N ALA A 207 -4.50 -5.78 -6.90
CA ALA A 207 -5.31 -6.93 -6.54
C ALA A 207 -6.76 -6.52 -6.20
N ALA A 208 -7.73 -6.99 -6.97
CA ALA A 208 -9.15 -6.82 -6.66
C ALA A 208 -9.59 -7.84 -5.59
N ASP A 209 -10.41 -7.43 -4.61
CA ASP A 209 -10.95 -8.33 -3.58
C ASP A 209 -12.15 -9.13 -4.09
N THR A 210 -11.85 -10.00 -5.06
CA THR A 210 -12.81 -10.92 -5.68
C THR A 210 -13.29 -12.03 -4.75
N GLY A 211 -12.58 -12.27 -3.64
CA GLY A 211 -13.00 -13.24 -2.62
C GLY A 211 -14.19 -12.74 -1.81
N THR A 212 -14.22 -11.45 -1.49
CA THR A 212 -15.31 -10.81 -0.73
C THR A 212 -16.40 -10.26 -1.65
N TRP A 213 -16.02 -9.59 -2.75
CA TRP A 213 -16.93 -8.80 -3.59
C TRP A 213 -17.23 -9.44 -4.96
N GLY A 214 -16.68 -10.63 -5.24
CA GLY A 214 -16.92 -11.38 -6.47
C GLY A 214 -16.20 -10.83 -7.71
N PRO A 215 -16.52 -11.33 -8.93
CA PRO A 215 -15.76 -11.00 -10.15
C PRO A 215 -15.77 -9.53 -10.57
N ALA A 216 -16.74 -8.74 -10.07
CA ALA A 216 -16.88 -7.31 -10.32
C ALA A 216 -16.54 -6.49 -9.06
N ALA A 217 -15.52 -6.93 -8.31
CA ALA A 217 -15.12 -6.33 -7.04
C ALA A 217 -14.90 -4.81 -7.16
N GLU A 218 -15.68 -4.07 -6.40
CA GLU A 218 -15.65 -2.60 -6.28
C GLU A 218 -14.56 -2.09 -5.31
N TRP A 219 -13.75 -3.01 -4.77
CA TRP A 219 -12.69 -2.78 -3.81
C TRP A 219 -11.43 -3.60 -4.14
N GLY A 220 -10.26 -3.02 -3.89
CA GLY A 220 -8.98 -3.70 -4.02
C GLY A 220 -7.80 -2.83 -3.64
N GLU A 221 -6.59 -3.38 -3.80
CA GLU A 221 -5.32 -2.68 -3.62
C GLU A 221 -4.69 -2.34 -4.98
N HIS A 222 -4.00 -1.21 -5.05
CA HIS A 222 -3.11 -0.83 -6.16
C HIS A 222 -2.01 0.05 -5.60
N GLU A 223 -0.90 -0.59 -5.28
CA GLU A 223 0.06 -0.08 -4.30
C GLU A 223 1.50 -0.09 -4.85
N MET A 224 2.24 0.92 -4.42
CA MET A 224 3.69 0.94 -4.38
C MET A 224 4.11 0.57 -2.95
N ASP A 225 4.25 -0.73 -2.70
CA ASP A 225 4.44 -1.33 -1.38
C ASP A 225 5.91 -1.40 -0.98
N TYR A 226 6.26 -0.79 0.15
CA TYR A 226 7.60 -0.75 0.73
C TYR A 226 7.79 -1.93 1.68
N ILE A 227 8.72 -2.82 1.37
CA ILE A 227 9.02 -3.97 2.23
C ILE A 227 9.90 -3.55 3.40
N LEU A 228 9.36 -3.67 4.62
CA LEU A 228 10.03 -3.29 5.86
C LEU A 228 10.22 -4.52 6.77
N PHE A 229 11.46 -4.83 7.13
CA PHE A 229 11.82 -5.90 8.06
C PHE A 229 12.21 -5.30 9.41
N VAL A 230 11.86 -5.98 10.51
CA VAL A 230 12.29 -5.64 11.87
C VAL A 230 12.44 -6.91 12.70
N ARG A 231 13.36 -6.95 13.66
CA ARG A 231 13.47 -8.05 14.62
C ARG A 231 13.45 -7.52 16.05
N ALA A 232 12.39 -7.86 16.78
CA ALA A 232 12.14 -7.43 18.16
C ALA A 232 11.20 -8.41 18.85
N ASP A 233 11.43 -8.68 20.15
CA ASP A 233 10.43 -9.32 21.00
C ASP A 233 9.46 -8.25 21.49
N VAL A 234 8.17 -8.44 21.17
CA VAL A 234 7.14 -7.41 21.39
C VAL A 234 5.97 -7.93 22.21
N THR A 235 5.32 -7.02 22.94
CA THR A 235 4.06 -7.28 23.63
C THR A 235 2.88 -6.94 22.72
N LEU A 236 1.97 -7.88 22.51
CA LEU A 236 0.78 -7.68 21.67
C LEU A 236 -0.45 -7.33 22.53
N GLN A 237 -1.22 -6.34 22.08
CA GLN A 237 -2.59 -6.06 22.48
C GLN A 237 -3.40 -5.73 21.22
N PRO A 238 -3.78 -6.75 20.41
CA PRO A 238 -4.42 -6.51 19.12
C PRO A 238 -5.74 -5.74 19.24
N ASN A 239 -6.02 -4.90 18.25
CA ASN A 239 -7.31 -4.23 18.11
C ASN A 239 -8.27 -5.15 17.35
N ASP A 240 -9.34 -5.61 18.00
CA ASP A 240 -10.33 -6.54 17.45
C ASP A 240 -11.02 -6.02 16.16
N GLU A 241 -11.04 -4.70 15.91
CA GLU A 241 -11.55 -4.12 14.66
C GLU A 241 -10.58 -4.25 13.47
N GLU A 242 -9.30 -4.50 13.74
CA GLU A 242 -8.21 -4.58 12.76
C GLU A 242 -7.72 -6.03 12.57
N VAL A 243 -7.57 -6.77 13.69
CA VAL A 243 -6.91 -8.08 13.78
C VAL A 243 -7.76 -9.05 14.60
N MET A 244 -8.04 -10.24 14.07
CA MET A 244 -8.83 -11.27 14.75
C MET A 244 -8.02 -12.49 15.24
N ASP A 245 -6.79 -12.66 14.76
CA ASP A 245 -5.85 -13.68 15.25
C ASP A 245 -4.41 -13.24 14.95
N THR A 246 -3.43 -13.75 15.71
CA THR A 246 -2.00 -13.50 15.49
C THR A 246 -1.21 -14.78 15.71
N LYS A 247 -0.13 -14.97 14.95
CA LYS A 247 0.70 -16.17 15.09
C LYS A 247 2.15 -15.95 14.73
N TYR A 248 3.04 -16.25 15.67
CA TYR A 248 4.46 -16.47 15.38
C TYR A 248 4.65 -17.82 14.69
N VAL A 249 5.31 -17.83 13.53
CA VAL A 249 5.60 -19.04 12.76
C VAL A 249 7.07 -19.11 12.35
N THR A 250 7.63 -20.32 12.36
CA THR A 250 8.87 -20.63 11.64
C THR A 250 8.62 -20.74 10.14
N LEU A 251 9.67 -20.67 9.32
CA LEU A 251 9.56 -20.84 7.86
C LEU A 251 8.91 -22.19 7.44
N PRO A 252 9.22 -23.36 8.06
CA PRO A 252 8.49 -24.61 7.80
C PRO A 252 7.00 -24.55 8.15
N GLU A 253 6.63 -23.92 9.27
CA GLU A 253 5.22 -23.75 9.66
C GLU A 253 4.49 -22.82 8.70
N LEU A 254 5.14 -21.76 8.21
CA LEU A 254 4.58 -20.90 7.15
C LEU A 254 4.32 -21.71 5.88
N ARG A 255 5.31 -22.48 5.40
CA ARG A 255 5.16 -23.36 4.23
C ARG A 255 3.98 -24.34 4.41
N GLN A 256 3.75 -24.87 5.63
CA GLN A 256 2.59 -25.72 5.93
C GLN A 256 1.26 -24.94 5.93
N MET A 257 1.20 -23.75 6.53
CA MET A 257 -0.02 -22.93 6.58
C MET A 257 -0.41 -22.37 5.19
N MET A 258 0.57 -22.09 4.32
CA MET A 258 0.35 -21.67 2.94
C MET A 258 0.02 -22.81 1.98
N HIS A 259 0.24 -24.07 2.37
CA HIS A 259 -0.09 -25.23 1.52
C HIS A 259 -1.59 -25.27 1.21
N PRO A 260 -2.04 -25.54 -0.04
CA PRO A 260 -3.46 -25.47 -0.41
C PRO A 260 -4.42 -26.33 0.43
N SER A 261 -3.93 -27.41 1.06
CA SER A 261 -4.73 -28.25 1.94
C SER A 261 -5.02 -27.65 3.33
N SER A 262 -4.45 -26.49 3.68
CA SER A 262 -4.72 -25.84 4.96
C SER A 262 -6.11 -25.21 5.02
N GLY A 263 -6.70 -24.89 3.86
CA GLY A 263 -7.96 -24.14 3.77
C GLY A 263 -7.86 -22.67 4.19
N LEU A 264 -6.66 -22.17 4.52
CA LEU A 264 -6.46 -20.79 4.95
C LEU A 264 -6.48 -19.83 3.76
N LEU A 265 -7.21 -18.73 3.92
CA LEU A 265 -7.18 -17.60 2.99
C LEU A 265 -5.96 -16.72 3.28
N TRP A 266 -5.34 -16.20 2.23
CA TRP A 266 -4.13 -15.39 2.30
C TRP A 266 -4.27 -14.17 1.41
N SER A 267 -3.80 -13.02 1.90
CA SER A 267 -3.77 -11.78 1.12
C SER A 267 -2.89 -11.92 -0.14
N PRO A 268 -3.29 -11.33 -1.30
CA PRO A 268 -2.54 -11.43 -2.54
C PRO A 268 -1.08 -10.98 -2.45
N TRP A 269 -0.82 -9.82 -1.82
CA TRP A 269 0.53 -9.28 -1.65
C TRP A 269 1.43 -10.22 -0.84
N PHE A 270 0.93 -10.78 0.26
CA PHE A 270 1.69 -11.72 1.07
C PHE A 270 2.05 -13.01 0.30
N ARG A 271 1.14 -13.55 -0.52
CA ARG A 271 1.47 -14.68 -1.42
C ARG A 271 2.59 -14.32 -2.37
N ILE A 272 2.46 -13.16 -3.03
CA ILE A 272 3.47 -12.63 -3.95
C ILE A 272 4.84 -12.52 -3.26
N ILE A 273 4.90 -11.94 -2.06
CA ILE A 273 6.15 -11.75 -1.31
C ILE A 273 6.72 -13.10 -0.85
N ALA A 274 5.88 -13.98 -0.32
CA ALA A 274 6.27 -15.30 0.16
C ALA A 274 6.85 -16.20 -0.94
N GLU A 275 6.20 -16.24 -2.11
CA GLU A 275 6.56 -17.13 -3.21
C GLU A 275 7.79 -16.66 -4.01
N ASN A 276 8.13 -15.36 -3.96
CA ASN A 276 9.18 -14.77 -4.80
C ASN A 276 10.41 -14.25 -4.03
N PHE A 277 10.28 -13.88 -2.75
CA PHE A 277 11.33 -13.15 -2.03
C PHE A 277 11.58 -13.61 -0.58
N LEU A 278 10.52 -13.80 0.20
CA LEU A 278 10.59 -13.95 1.67
C LEU A 278 11.52 -15.07 2.12
N GLU A 279 11.47 -16.22 1.43
CA GLU A 279 12.27 -17.40 1.77
C GLU A 279 13.78 -17.10 1.75
N GLY A 280 14.27 -16.44 0.71
CA GLY A 280 15.68 -16.07 0.61
C GLY A 280 16.11 -15.02 1.63
N TRP A 281 15.25 -14.06 1.95
CA TRP A 281 15.52 -13.04 2.98
C TRP A 281 15.52 -13.62 4.40
N TRP A 282 14.64 -14.59 4.68
CA TRP A 282 14.48 -15.21 6.00
C TRP A 282 15.57 -16.25 6.27
N GLU A 283 15.95 -17.08 5.29
CA GLU A 283 17.07 -18.01 5.44
C GLU A 283 18.42 -17.29 5.70
N ASN A 284 18.51 -15.99 5.36
CA ASN A 284 19.68 -15.13 5.61
C ASN A 284 19.36 -13.94 6.56
N LEU A 285 18.39 -14.09 7.48
CA LEU A 285 17.80 -12.96 8.24
C LEU A 285 18.81 -12.04 8.96
N ASP A 286 19.88 -12.59 9.53
CA ASP A 286 20.93 -11.78 10.17
C ASP A 286 21.64 -10.85 9.17
N GLU A 287 21.94 -11.35 7.97
CA GLU A 287 22.58 -10.57 6.89
C GLU A 287 21.59 -9.58 6.26
N THR A 288 20.33 -9.98 6.09
CA THR A 288 19.21 -9.14 5.63
C THR A 288 19.01 -7.92 6.53
N LEU A 289 19.09 -8.09 7.85
CA LEU A 289 18.91 -6.99 8.81
C LEU A 289 20.17 -6.13 8.99
N SER A 290 21.36 -6.76 9.06
CA SER A 290 22.61 -6.08 9.43
C SER A 290 23.40 -5.47 8.25
N THR A 291 23.11 -5.85 7.01
CA THR A 291 23.84 -5.39 5.81
C THR A 291 22.89 -4.86 4.74
N ASP A 292 23.40 -4.12 3.75
CA ASP A 292 22.58 -3.62 2.62
C ASP A 292 22.50 -4.60 1.44
N LYS A 293 22.95 -5.85 1.59
CA LYS A 293 22.99 -6.85 0.51
C LYS A 293 21.65 -7.12 -0.16
N HIS A 294 20.57 -7.04 0.61
CA HIS A 294 19.19 -7.26 0.16
C HIS A 294 18.40 -5.96 -0.04
N VAL A 295 19.08 -4.81 -0.01
CA VAL A 295 18.48 -3.49 -0.22
C VAL A 295 18.55 -3.13 -1.70
N ASP A 296 17.40 -2.94 -2.33
CA ASP A 296 17.27 -2.45 -3.69
C ASP A 296 16.43 -1.16 -3.70
N THR A 297 17.11 -0.02 -3.85
CA THR A 297 16.46 1.30 -3.98
C THR A 297 16.19 1.69 -5.44
N GLN A 298 16.63 0.89 -6.42
CA GLN A 298 16.59 1.23 -7.84
C GLN A 298 15.45 0.50 -8.57
N THR A 299 15.22 -0.77 -8.25
CA THR A 299 14.16 -1.57 -8.84
C THR A 299 12.81 -1.26 -8.20
N ILE A 300 11.76 -1.36 -9.02
CA ILE A 300 10.38 -1.53 -8.57
C ILE A 300 9.92 -2.87 -9.15
N HIS A 301 9.67 -3.86 -8.29
CA HIS A 301 9.24 -5.19 -8.72
C HIS A 301 7.78 -5.13 -9.16
N ARG A 302 7.54 -5.14 -10.47
CA ARG A 302 6.20 -5.01 -11.06
C ARG A 302 5.52 -6.36 -11.15
N ILE A 303 4.40 -6.47 -10.44
CA ILE A 303 3.59 -7.69 -10.29
C ILE A 303 2.12 -7.30 -10.58
N VAL A 304 1.97 -6.45 -11.60
CA VAL A 304 0.68 -5.97 -12.12
C VAL A 304 0.37 -6.76 -13.38
N THR A 305 -0.49 -7.77 -13.25
CA THR A 305 -1.09 -8.54 -14.35
C THR A 305 -2.57 -8.24 -14.44
#